data_AF-A0A2U3K8E5-F1
#
_entry.id   AF-A0A2U3K8E5-F1
#
_cell.length_a   1.000
_cell.length_b   1.000
_cell.length_c   1.000
_cell.angle_alpha   90.00
_cell.angle_beta   90.00
_cell.angle_gamma   90.00
#
_symmetry.space_group_name_H-M   'P 1'
#
loop_
_entity.id
_entity.type
_entity.pdbx_description
1 polymer ?
#
loop_
_entity_poly.entity_id
_entity_poly.type
_entity_poly.pdbx_seq_one_letter_code
_entity_poly.pdbx_strand_id
1 'polypeptide(L)'
;MLEVLGKRLLYLRNKLELTQEELAKILCMSRSTYAQYEVDRRKPDYGTLQRIADYFKVSTDFLLGRTEHSVIEENNFPSRLKMVRELNGISLNQLAENLNISPTDVSQFETGEKYPDPSTLNILAESLNCSVDFLFGRVTDPRPYLLESQQDYSTLAAHCSDDSLEDLPEEAKKSLAEFKEFILNKYRKDN
;
A
#
# COMPACT_ATOMS: atom_id res chain seq x y z
N MET A 1 -0.18 17.70 -20.02
CA MET A 1 0.40 16.87 -18.94
C MET A 1 -0.26 17.35 -17.66
N LEU A 2 -0.97 16.48 -16.95
CA LEU A 2 -1.92 16.87 -15.90
C LEU A 2 -1.22 17.64 -14.76
N GLU A 3 -1.59 18.91 -14.60
CA GLU A 3 -1.29 19.79 -13.47
C GLU A 3 -2.18 19.40 -12.29
N VAL A 4 -1.73 18.42 -11.50
CA VAL A 4 -2.52 17.83 -10.41
C VAL A 4 -2.14 18.41 -9.04
N LEU A 5 -0.86 18.70 -8.82
CA LEU A 5 -0.36 19.09 -7.50
C LEU A 5 -0.92 20.46 -7.08
N GLY A 6 -0.77 21.51 -7.89
CA GLY A 6 -1.24 22.84 -7.56
C GLY A 6 -2.74 22.90 -7.26
N LYS A 7 -3.55 22.19 -8.04
CA LYS A 7 -5.00 22.05 -7.83
C LYS A 7 -5.34 21.34 -6.52
N ARG A 8 -4.60 20.29 -6.16
CA ARG A 8 -4.82 19.55 -4.91
C ARG A 8 -4.39 20.36 -3.69
N LEU A 9 -3.31 21.13 -3.77
CA LEU A 9 -2.89 22.06 -2.71
C LEU A 9 -3.94 23.16 -2.50
N LEU A 10 -4.45 23.74 -3.59
CA LEU A 10 -5.52 24.73 -3.55
C LEU A 10 -6.78 24.15 -2.89
N TYR A 11 -7.18 22.94 -3.27
CA TYR A 11 -8.31 22.23 -2.68
C TYR A 11 -8.13 22.01 -1.17
N LEU A 12 -7.00 21.46 -0.74
CA LEU A 12 -6.70 21.18 0.67
C LEU A 12 -6.66 22.46 1.50
N ARG A 13 -6.05 23.53 0.98
CA ARG A 13 -6.01 24.84 1.64
C ARG A 13 -7.41 25.41 1.82
N ASN A 14 -8.25 25.36 0.79
CA ASN A 14 -9.61 25.87 0.85
C ASN A 14 -10.51 25.02 1.78
N LYS A 15 -10.30 23.70 1.88
CA LYS A 15 -11.01 22.81 2.81
C LYS A 15 -10.81 23.23 4.28
N LEU A 16 -9.64 23.78 4.61
CA LEU A 16 -9.32 24.29 5.94
C LEU A 16 -9.53 25.81 6.10
N GLU A 17 -10.11 26.47 5.10
CA GLU A 17 -10.37 27.92 5.07
C GLU A 17 -9.12 28.79 5.30
N LEU A 18 -7.94 28.30 4.93
CA LEU A 18 -6.67 29.00 5.13
C LEU A 18 -6.32 29.92 3.96
N THR A 19 -5.72 31.06 4.28
CA THR A 19 -5.06 31.91 3.29
C THR A 19 -3.71 31.32 2.87
N GLN A 20 -3.20 31.73 1.69
CA GLN A 20 -1.86 31.35 1.25
C GLN A 20 -0.76 31.78 2.23
N GLU A 21 -0.98 32.88 2.95
CA GLU A 21 -0.01 33.40 3.91
C GLU A 21 0.00 32.59 5.21
N GLU A 22 -1.17 32.22 5.73
CA GLU A 22 -1.28 31.38 6.93
C GLU A 22 -0.66 30.00 6.69
N LEU A 23 -0.99 29.35 5.57
CA LEU A 23 -0.43 28.05 5.26
C LEU A 23 1.08 28.10 5.01
N ALA A 24 1.57 29.15 4.35
CA ALA A 24 3.02 29.34 4.18
C ALA A 24 3.75 29.51 5.52
N LYS A 25 3.16 30.23 6.48
CA LYS A 25 3.69 30.37 7.85
C LYS A 25 3.74 29.01 8.55
N ILE A 26 2.67 28.21 8.46
CA ILE A 26 2.60 26.88 9.08
C ILE A 26 3.64 25.93 8.49
N LEU A 27 3.85 25.98 7.17
CA LEU A 27 4.84 25.15 6.48
C LEU A 27 6.27 25.74 6.52
N CYS A 28 6.49 26.79 7.31
CA CYS A 28 7.79 27.48 7.44
C CYS A 28 8.41 27.87 6.09
N MET A 29 7.63 28.52 5.21
CA MET A 29 8.09 28.98 3.89
C MET A 29 7.54 30.37 3.54
N SER A 30 8.08 30.98 2.49
CA SER A 30 7.56 32.27 2.02
C SER A 30 6.21 32.10 1.33
N ARG A 31 5.31 33.08 1.50
CA ARG A 31 4.01 33.13 0.79
C ARG A 31 4.20 33.02 -0.73
N SER A 32 5.22 33.67 -1.27
CA SER A 32 5.58 33.63 -2.69
C SER A 32 5.94 32.22 -3.15
N THR A 33 6.70 31.48 -2.34
CA THR A 33 7.09 30.08 -2.63
C THR A 33 5.87 29.18 -2.67
N TYR A 34 5.00 29.28 -1.66
CA TYR A 34 3.78 28.47 -1.60
C TYR A 34 2.82 28.78 -2.77
N ALA A 35 2.62 30.06 -3.09
CA ALA A 35 1.79 30.47 -4.21
C ALA A 35 2.29 29.90 -5.55
N GLN A 36 3.61 29.82 -5.75
CA GLN A 36 4.20 29.19 -6.95
C GLN A 36 3.90 27.69 -7.06
N TYR A 37 3.69 26.99 -5.94
CA TYR A 37 3.27 25.59 -5.94
C TYR A 37 1.81 25.43 -6.37
N GLU A 38 0.91 26.30 -5.91
CA GLU A 38 -0.52 26.22 -6.28
C GLU A 38 -0.79 26.46 -7.77
N VAL A 39 0.05 27.26 -8.42
CA VAL A 39 -0.04 27.53 -9.87
C VAL A 39 0.93 26.65 -10.68
N ASP A 40 1.48 25.60 -10.09
CA ASP A 40 2.41 24.64 -10.70
C ASP A 40 3.65 25.27 -11.39
N ARG A 41 3.99 26.53 -11.05
CA ARG A 41 5.19 27.23 -11.55
C ARG A 41 6.47 26.70 -10.92
N ARG A 42 6.38 26.14 -9.72
CA ARG A 42 7.48 25.51 -9.00
C ARG A 42 7.00 24.18 -8.43
N LYS A 43 7.91 23.21 -8.34
CA LYS A 43 7.64 21.95 -7.61
C LYS A 43 8.30 22.01 -6.24
N PRO A 44 7.64 21.51 -5.18
CA PRO A 44 8.27 21.34 -3.89
C PRO A 44 9.41 20.31 -4.00
N ASP A 45 10.45 20.50 -3.20
CA ASP A 45 11.44 19.45 -3.00
C ASP A 45 10.86 18.30 -2.17
N TYR A 46 11.60 17.19 -2.06
CA TYR A 46 11.16 16.02 -1.33
C TYR A 46 10.76 16.34 0.12
N GLY A 47 11.60 17.08 0.85
CA GLY A 47 11.34 17.44 2.24
C GLY A 47 10.11 18.36 2.41
N THR A 48 9.88 19.29 1.48
CA THR A 48 8.68 20.14 1.51
C THR A 48 7.44 19.35 1.15
N LEU A 49 7.52 18.43 0.17
CA LEU A 49 6.41 17.57 -0.20
C LEU A 49 5.97 16.69 0.97
N GLN A 50 6.91 16.11 1.72
CA GLN A 50 6.62 15.36 2.95
C GLN A 50 5.94 16.23 4.00
N ARG A 51 6.48 17.42 4.29
CA ARG A 51 5.87 18.34 5.28
C ARG A 51 4.44 18.73 4.92
N ILE A 52 4.17 18.97 3.64
CA ILE A 52 2.81 19.25 3.15
C ILE A 52 1.90 18.04 3.38
N ALA A 53 2.37 16.84 3.01
CA ALA A 53 1.63 15.58 3.21
C ALA A 53 1.30 15.34 4.69
N ASP A 54 2.28 15.53 5.58
CA ASP A 54 2.14 15.34 7.03
C ASP A 54 1.19 16.35 7.67
N TYR A 55 1.20 17.60 7.19
CA TYR A 55 0.33 18.65 7.68
C TYR A 55 -1.13 18.39 7.31
N PHE A 56 -1.39 18.09 6.04
CA PHE A 56 -2.75 17.84 5.55
C PHE A 56 -3.27 16.43 5.86
N LYS A 57 -2.43 15.56 6.44
CA LYS A 57 -2.74 14.14 6.65
C LYS A 57 -3.20 13.49 5.35
N VAL A 58 -2.37 13.62 4.32
CA VAL A 58 -2.59 13.02 3.00
C VAL A 58 -1.34 12.28 2.55
N SER A 59 -1.47 11.30 1.64
CA SER A 59 -0.30 10.65 1.06
C SER A 59 0.39 11.56 0.03
N THR A 60 1.69 11.36 -0.18
CA THR A 60 2.41 12.02 -1.29
C THR A 60 1.87 11.56 -2.65
N ASP A 61 1.38 10.32 -2.75
CA ASP A 61 0.70 9.81 -3.94
C ASP A 61 -0.59 10.57 -4.25
N PHE A 62 -1.34 10.99 -3.23
CA PHE A 62 -2.44 11.92 -3.40
C PHE A 62 -1.93 13.32 -3.79
N LEU A 63 -0.85 13.84 -3.24
CA LEU A 63 -0.36 15.15 -3.72
C LEU A 63 0.06 15.10 -5.19
N LEU A 64 0.61 13.98 -5.64
CA LEU A 64 1.21 13.81 -6.97
C LEU A 64 0.25 13.33 -8.07
N GLY A 65 -1.03 13.08 -7.77
CA GLY A 65 -1.96 12.63 -8.81
C GLY A 65 -2.02 11.13 -9.05
N ARG A 66 -1.41 10.30 -8.18
CA ARG A 66 -1.39 8.84 -8.34
C ARG A 66 -2.64 8.16 -7.76
N THR A 67 -3.29 8.80 -6.79
CA THR A 67 -4.52 8.32 -6.15
C THR A 67 -5.55 9.45 -6.04
N GLU A 68 -6.84 9.17 -6.21
CA GLU A 68 -7.90 10.17 -5.95
C GLU A 68 -8.29 10.24 -4.46
N HIS A 69 -7.92 9.23 -3.68
CA HIS A 69 -8.19 9.18 -2.25
C HIS A 69 -7.29 10.19 -1.52
N SER A 70 -7.90 11.30 -1.08
CA SER A 70 -7.25 12.44 -0.44
C SER A 70 -6.92 12.24 1.03
N VAL A 71 -7.23 11.08 1.59
CA VAL A 71 -7.43 10.97 3.02
C VAL A 71 -6.52 9.90 3.61
N ILE A 72 -5.70 10.33 4.58
CA ILE A 72 -5.28 9.50 5.72
C ILE A 72 -6.37 9.53 6.81
N GLU A 73 -7.46 10.30 6.64
CA GLU A 73 -8.60 10.20 7.57
C GLU A 73 -9.23 8.82 7.39
N GLU A 74 -9.23 8.07 8.50
CA GLU A 74 -9.57 6.66 8.65
C GLU A 74 -8.49 5.63 8.28
N ASN A 75 -7.21 6.00 8.33
CA ASN A 75 -6.12 5.02 8.55
C ASN A 75 -6.00 4.59 10.03
N ASN A 76 -7.12 4.58 10.75
CA ASN A 76 -7.15 3.99 12.09
C ASN A 76 -7.63 2.55 11.98
N PHE A 77 -7.08 1.70 12.84
CA PHE A 77 -7.44 0.29 12.94
C PHE A 77 -8.97 0.06 13.01
N PRO A 78 -9.76 0.84 13.79
CA PRO A 78 -11.21 0.66 13.90
C PRO A 78 -11.97 0.82 12.59
N SER A 79 -11.71 1.89 11.84
CA SER A 79 -12.47 2.21 10.62
C SER A 79 -12.12 1.24 9.50
N ARG A 80 -10.85 0.85 9.40
CA ARG A 80 -10.39 -0.16 8.43
C ARG A 80 -10.93 -1.54 8.74
N LEU A 81 -10.97 -1.93 10.00
CA LEU A 81 -11.59 -3.18 10.43
C LEU A 81 -13.05 -3.26 9.97
N LYS A 82 -13.82 -2.19 10.26
CA LYS A 82 -15.22 -2.09 9.83
C LYS A 82 -15.37 -2.13 8.31
N MET A 83 -14.56 -1.34 7.60
CA MET A 83 -14.56 -1.28 6.13
C MET A 83 -14.31 -2.65 5.50
N VAL A 84 -13.26 -3.36 5.92
CA VAL A 84 -12.91 -4.67 5.35
C VAL A 84 -13.98 -5.70 5.67
N ARG A 85 -14.53 -5.68 6.89
CA ARG A 85 -15.62 -6.57 7.27
C ARG A 85 -16.83 -6.37 6.36
N GLU A 86 -17.23 -5.13 6.08
CA GLU A 86 -18.35 -4.80 5.20
C GLU A 86 -18.06 -5.17 3.74
N LEU A 87 -16.84 -4.93 3.24
CA LEU A 87 -16.43 -5.32 1.90
C LEU A 87 -16.47 -6.84 1.69
N ASN A 88 -16.11 -7.61 2.70
CA ASN A 88 -16.18 -9.08 2.68
C ASN A 88 -17.61 -9.61 2.92
N GLY A 89 -18.59 -8.75 3.20
CA GLY A 89 -19.97 -9.16 3.49
C GLY A 89 -20.13 -9.92 4.81
N ILE A 90 -19.19 -9.76 5.75
CA ILE A 90 -19.18 -10.48 7.03
C ILE A 90 -19.98 -9.67 8.06
N SER A 91 -20.89 -10.32 8.79
CA SER A 91 -21.62 -9.67 9.90
C SER A 91 -20.76 -9.61 11.16
N LEU A 92 -21.08 -8.72 12.10
CA LEU A 92 -20.39 -8.64 13.40
C LEU A 92 -20.40 -9.97 14.14
N ASN A 93 -21.54 -10.67 14.12
CA ASN A 93 -21.68 -11.97 14.77
C ASN A 93 -20.83 -13.04 14.09
N GLN A 94 -20.80 -13.05 12.75
CA GLN A 94 -20.00 -14.01 12.00
C GLN A 94 -18.50 -13.80 12.25
N LEU A 95 -18.05 -12.55 12.32
CA LEU A 95 -16.66 -12.24 12.64
C LEU A 95 -16.31 -12.67 14.07
N ALA A 96 -17.20 -12.42 15.02
CA ALA A 96 -17.03 -12.83 16.41
C ALA A 96 -16.94 -14.35 16.58
N GLU A 97 -17.77 -15.10 15.85
CA GLU A 97 -17.72 -16.57 15.79
C GLU A 97 -16.39 -17.07 15.23
N ASN A 98 -15.90 -16.47 14.13
CA ASN A 98 -14.61 -16.84 13.52
C ASN A 98 -13.41 -16.60 14.46
N LEU A 99 -13.51 -15.57 15.30
CA LEU A 99 -12.47 -15.18 16.26
C LEU A 99 -12.62 -15.86 17.63
N ASN A 100 -13.74 -16.56 17.86
CA ASN A 100 -14.13 -17.10 19.16
C ASN A 100 -14.14 -16.05 20.29
N ILE A 101 -14.66 -14.85 20.00
CA ILE A 101 -14.83 -13.73 20.94
C ILE A 101 -16.27 -13.23 20.98
N SER A 102 -16.59 -12.29 21.89
CA SER A 102 -17.93 -11.71 21.94
C SER A 102 -18.15 -10.72 20.78
N PRO A 103 -19.36 -10.65 20.18
CA PRO A 103 -19.71 -9.58 19.23
C PRO A 103 -19.52 -8.18 19.81
N THR A 104 -19.64 -8.03 21.14
CA THR A 104 -19.35 -6.78 21.84
C THR A 104 -17.88 -6.40 21.74
N ASP A 105 -16.95 -7.37 21.80
CA ASP A 105 -15.51 -7.11 21.65
C ASP A 105 -15.20 -6.62 20.24
N VAL A 106 -15.78 -7.24 19.21
CA VAL A 106 -15.65 -6.79 17.81
C VAL A 106 -16.19 -5.36 17.65
N SER A 107 -17.35 -5.06 18.23
CA SER A 107 -17.90 -3.71 18.21
C SER A 107 -16.98 -2.70 18.90
N GLN A 108 -16.36 -3.06 20.04
CA GLN A 108 -15.41 -2.20 20.75
C GLN A 108 -14.12 -1.97 19.95
N PHE A 109 -13.71 -2.95 19.13
CA PHE A 109 -12.61 -2.79 18.19
C PHE A 109 -12.95 -1.80 17.08
N GLU A 110 -14.18 -1.85 16.54
CA GLU A 110 -14.67 -0.92 15.50
C GLU A 110 -14.94 0.50 16.01
N THR A 111 -15.21 0.68 17.30
CA THR A 111 -15.33 2.01 17.92
C THR A 111 -14.00 2.55 18.44
N GLY A 112 -12.97 1.72 18.55
CA GLY A 112 -11.65 2.08 19.08
C GLY A 112 -11.60 2.19 20.61
N GLU A 113 -12.63 1.72 21.32
CA GLU A 113 -12.64 1.63 22.78
C GLU A 113 -11.69 0.55 23.29
N LYS A 114 -11.46 -0.49 22.48
CA LYS A 114 -10.57 -1.61 22.78
C LYS A 114 -9.72 -1.96 21.55
N TYR A 115 -8.52 -2.48 21.79
CA TYR A 115 -7.66 -3.00 20.74
C TYR A 115 -7.44 -4.51 20.94
N PRO A 116 -7.41 -5.30 19.85
CA PRO A 116 -7.10 -6.72 19.94
C PRO A 116 -5.66 -6.94 20.38
N ASP A 117 -5.41 -8.07 21.02
CA ASP A 117 -4.06 -8.55 21.28
C ASP A 117 -3.40 -9.04 19.96
N PRO A 118 -2.07 -9.21 19.93
CA PRO A 118 -1.37 -9.65 18.71
C PRO A 118 -1.87 -11.00 18.18
N SER A 119 -2.33 -11.90 19.05
CA SER A 119 -2.93 -13.19 18.68
C SER A 119 -4.23 -13.00 17.91
N THR A 120 -5.20 -12.27 18.49
CA THR A 120 -6.50 -11.99 17.85
C THR A 120 -6.31 -11.19 16.55
N LEU A 121 -5.30 -10.32 16.52
CA LEU A 121 -4.99 -9.51 15.35
C LEU A 121 -4.57 -10.35 14.13
N ASN A 122 -3.78 -11.41 14.33
CA ASN A 122 -3.44 -12.32 13.23
C ASN A 122 -4.67 -13.07 12.72
N ILE A 123 -5.53 -13.55 13.63
CA ILE A 123 -6.77 -14.26 13.26
C ILE A 123 -7.75 -13.30 12.55
N LEU A 124 -7.78 -12.03 12.95
CA LEU A 124 -8.52 -10.97 12.26
C LEU A 124 -8.03 -10.79 10.82
N ALA A 125 -6.72 -10.68 10.63
CA ALA A 125 -6.11 -10.53 9.31
C ALA A 125 -6.44 -11.73 8.40
N GLU A 126 -6.34 -12.95 8.92
CA GLU A 126 -6.66 -14.20 8.21
C GLU A 126 -8.15 -14.30 7.83
N SER A 127 -9.04 -14.09 8.81
CA SER A 127 -10.50 -14.17 8.60
C SER A 127 -11.02 -13.12 7.62
N LEU A 128 -10.38 -11.96 7.57
CA LEU A 128 -10.72 -10.86 6.67
C LEU A 128 -9.92 -10.87 5.36
N ASN A 129 -9.05 -11.86 5.15
CA ASN A 129 -8.17 -11.99 4.00
C ASN A 129 -7.40 -10.69 3.68
N CYS A 130 -6.85 -10.04 4.70
CA CYS A 130 -6.11 -8.79 4.56
C CYS A 130 -4.84 -8.81 5.41
N SER A 131 -3.89 -7.93 5.12
CA SER A 131 -2.69 -7.81 5.94
C SER A 131 -2.94 -7.01 7.23
N VAL A 132 -2.22 -7.37 8.31
CA VAL A 132 -2.20 -6.56 9.54
C VAL A 132 -1.76 -5.13 9.24
N ASP A 133 -0.77 -4.95 8.36
CA ASP A 133 -0.28 -3.62 7.96
C ASP A 133 -1.33 -2.80 7.24
N PHE A 134 -2.23 -3.46 6.48
CA PHE A 134 -3.41 -2.79 5.94
C PHE A 134 -4.36 -2.37 7.07
N LEU A 135 -4.69 -3.25 8.04
CA LEU A 135 -5.58 -2.88 9.15
C LEU A 135 -5.06 -1.66 9.92
N PHE A 136 -3.74 -1.55 10.15
CA PHE A 136 -3.13 -0.41 10.82
C PHE A 136 -2.83 0.80 9.93
N GLY A 137 -3.23 0.76 8.66
CA GLY A 137 -3.05 1.88 7.74
C GLY A 137 -1.61 2.17 7.35
N ARG A 138 -0.68 1.21 7.54
CA ARG A 138 0.69 1.30 7.01
C ARG A 138 0.73 1.12 5.50
N VAL A 139 -0.26 0.42 4.94
CA VAL A 139 -0.40 0.12 3.51
C VAL A 139 -1.81 0.48 3.03
N THR A 140 -1.92 1.02 1.82
CA THR A 140 -3.19 1.44 1.21
C THR A 140 -3.90 0.33 0.44
N ASP A 141 -3.16 -0.68 0.02
CA ASP A 141 -3.67 -1.83 -0.71
C ASP A 141 -3.98 -2.98 0.27
N PRO A 142 -5.24 -3.48 0.33
CA PRO A 142 -5.56 -4.68 1.08
C PRO A 142 -4.96 -5.89 0.36
N ARG A 143 -3.63 -6.04 0.44
CA ARG A 143 -2.98 -7.23 -0.13
C ARG A 143 -3.57 -8.47 0.54
N PRO A 144 -4.11 -9.44 -0.21
CA PRO A 144 -4.56 -10.69 0.34
C PRO A 144 -3.34 -11.47 0.83
N TYR A 145 -3.30 -11.77 2.14
CA TYR A 145 -2.22 -12.54 2.76
C TYR A 145 -2.12 -13.97 2.18
N LEU A 146 -3.18 -14.45 1.53
CA LEU A 146 -3.32 -15.83 1.05
C LEU A 146 -2.84 -16.11 -0.39
N LEU A 147 -2.34 -15.11 -1.14
CA LEU A 147 -1.82 -15.37 -2.50
C LEU A 147 -0.30 -15.61 -2.55
N GLU A 148 0.43 -15.23 -1.51
CA GLU A 148 1.91 -15.34 -1.49
C GLU A 148 2.42 -16.57 -0.73
N SER A 149 1.63 -17.21 0.15
CA SER A 149 2.12 -18.38 0.90
C SER A 149 2.09 -19.70 0.11
N GLN A 150 1.37 -19.73 -1.02
CA GLN A 150 1.39 -20.84 -1.98
C GLN A 150 2.12 -20.50 -3.29
N GLN A 151 2.59 -19.27 -3.45
CA GLN A 151 3.62 -18.99 -4.43
C GLN A 151 4.95 -19.25 -3.72
N ASP A 152 5.57 -20.38 -4.06
CA ASP A 152 7.02 -20.51 -3.95
C ASP A 152 7.63 -19.15 -4.32
N TYR A 153 8.23 -18.46 -3.36
CA TYR A 153 8.92 -17.20 -3.58
C TYR A 153 10.17 -17.48 -4.44
N SER A 154 9.95 -17.79 -5.71
CA SER A 154 10.85 -17.45 -6.80
C SER A 154 10.86 -15.92 -6.82
N THR A 155 11.87 -15.36 -6.17
CA THR A 155 12.16 -13.93 -6.21
C THR A 155 11.99 -13.39 -7.63
N LEU A 156 11.24 -12.30 -7.77
CA LEU A 156 10.97 -11.58 -9.03
C LEU A 156 12.23 -11.08 -9.79
N ALA A 157 13.44 -11.42 -9.33
CA ALA A 157 14.67 -11.31 -10.10
C ALA A 157 14.89 -12.51 -11.06
N ALA A 158 14.14 -13.61 -10.92
CA ALA A 158 14.32 -14.85 -11.67
C ALA A 158 13.25 -15.10 -12.76
N HIS A 159 12.26 -14.22 -12.93
CA HIS A 159 11.32 -14.30 -14.06
C HIS A 159 11.87 -13.53 -15.28
N CYS A 160 12.86 -14.10 -15.95
CA CYS A 160 12.66 -14.27 -17.39
C CYS A 160 11.63 -15.40 -17.47
N SER A 161 10.44 -15.10 -17.96
CA SER A 161 9.38 -16.09 -18.17
C SER A 161 9.85 -17.16 -19.17
N ASP A 162 10.52 -18.18 -18.66
CA ASP A 162 10.92 -19.38 -19.40
C ASP A 162 9.80 -20.43 -19.41
N ASP A 163 8.54 -20.00 -19.34
CA ASP A 163 7.36 -20.82 -19.72
C ASP A 163 7.27 -21.08 -21.23
N SER A 164 8.37 -20.88 -21.99
CA SER A 164 8.46 -21.18 -23.43
C SER A 164 9.20 -22.48 -23.76
N LEU A 165 9.61 -23.27 -22.75
CA LEU A 165 10.37 -24.51 -22.95
C LEU A 165 9.51 -25.79 -22.88
N GLU A 166 8.30 -25.72 -22.31
CA GLU A 166 7.44 -26.90 -22.12
C GLU A 166 6.88 -27.44 -23.44
N ASP A 167 6.59 -26.55 -24.39
CA ASP A 167 6.07 -26.86 -25.74
C ASP A 167 7.15 -27.22 -26.76
N LEU A 168 8.43 -27.27 -26.37
CA LEU A 168 9.50 -27.62 -27.29
C LEU A 168 9.45 -29.10 -27.68
N PRO A 169 9.75 -29.42 -28.96
CA PRO A 169 9.98 -30.79 -29.40
C PRO A 169 11.05 -31.47 -28.53
N GLU A 170 10.91 -32.76 -28.27
CA GLU A 170 11.84 -33.54 -27.45
C GLU A 170 13.29 -33.44 -27.93
N GLU A 171 13.49 -33.27 -29.25
CA GLU A 171 14.79 -33.04 -29.86
C GLU A 171 15.45 -31.72 -29.41
N ALA A 172 14.65 -30.65 -29.28
CA ALA A 172 15.14 -29.34 -28.84
C ALA A 172 15.44 -29.32 -27.34
N LYS A 173 14.60 -29.99 -26.52
CA LYS A 173 14.84 -30.17 -25.08
C LYS A 173 16.14 -30.93 -24.82
N LYS A 174 16.39 -31.99 -25.60
CA LYS A 174 17.62 -32.77 -25.52
C LYS A 174 18.86 -31.96 -25.90
N SER A 175 18.79 -31.18 -26.98
CA SER A 175 19.89 -30.32 -27.40
C SER A 175 20.23 -29.24 -26.36
N LEU A 176 19.23 -28.66 -25.69
CA LEU A 176 19.43 -27.72 -24.59
C LEU A 176 20.12 -28.38 -23.39
N ALA A 177 19.73 -29.60 -23.04
CA ALA A 177 20.35 -30.36 -21.96
C ALA A 177 21.83 -30.65 -22.24
N GLU A 178 22.15 -31.11 -23.45
CA GLU A 178 23.52 -31.36 -23.91
C GLU A 178 24.36 -30.08 -23.90
N PHE A 179 23.79 -28.94 -24.32
CA PHE A 179 24.48 -27.65 -24.30
C PHE A 179 24.75 -27.16 -22.86
N LYS A 180 23.78 -27.34 -21.95
CA LYS A 180 23.93 -27.01 -20.53
C LYS A 180 25.04 -27.83 -19.89
N GLU A 181 25.07 -29.13 -20.17
CA GLU A 181 26.11 -30.05 -19.67
C GLU A 181 27.48 -29.69 -20.24
N PHE A 182 27.56 -29.33 -21.52
CA PHE A 182 28.78 -28.83 -22.15
C PHE A 182 29.32 -27.58 -21.46
N ILE A 183 28.47 -26.58 -21.19
CA ILE A 183 28.85 -25.35 -20.49
C ILE A 183 29.33 -25.68 -19.07
N LEU A 184 28.60 -26.53 -18.34
CA LEU A 184 28.99 -26.95 -16.99
C LEU A 184 30.35 -27.65 -16.97
N ASN A 185 30.61 -28.55 -17.91
CA ASN A 185 31.89 -29.26 -18.01
C ASN A 185 33.03 -28.36 -18.50
N LYS A 186 32.75 -27.39 -19.37
CA LYS A 186 33.75 -26.44 -19.88
C LYS A 186 34.23 -25.46 -18.81
N TYR A 187 33.35 -25.06 -17.88
CA TYR A 187 33.64 -24.06 -16.85
C TYR A 187 33.80 -24.65 -15.44
N ARG A 188 33.56 -25.95 -15.23
CA ARG A 188 34.12 -26.69 -14.10
C ARG A 188 35.62 -26.89 -14.33
N LYS A 189 36.40 -25.86 -14.02
CA LYS A 189 37.80 -26.01 -13.63
C LYS A 189 37.90 -25.83 -12.12
N ASP A 190 38.25 -26.94 -11.46
CA ASP A 190 38.94 -27.09 -10.19
C ASP A 190 38.89 -25.91 -9.21
N ASN A 191 38.03 -26.03 -8.20
CA ASN A 191 38.33 -25.60 -6.83
C ASN A 191 38.47 -26.86 -5.98
#